data_AF-A0A441VIX9-F1
#
_entry.id   AF-A0A441VIX9-F1
#
_cell.length_a   1.000
_cell.length_b   1.000
_cell.length_c   1.000
_cell.angle_alpha   90.00
_cell.angle_beta   90.00
_cell.angle_gamma   90.00
#
_symmetry.space_group_name_H-M   'P 1'
#
loop_
_entity.id
_entity.type
_entity.pdbx_description
1 polymer ?
#
loop_
_entity_poly.entity_id
_entity_poly.type
_entity_poly.pdbx_seq_one_letter_code
_entity_poly.pdbx_strand_id
1 'polypeptide(L)'
;SVLVRFLGVRPALIAAAPRAKRDRVMSIIKSVEPLSLRFPGINIDSAPELHELPLEVITAPTIIISARDDLFNTLPAAEFAAAKIPRAKLVVYDTGGHLLVGQQQDVRMAVRTFLAGAGLTPSSDSPRQ
;
A
#
# COMPACT_ATOMS: atom_id res chain seq x y z
N SER A 1 15.93 -1.86 12.35
CA SER A 1 15.36 -0.84 13.24
C SER A 1 13.98 -1.28 13.69
N VAL A 2 13.64 -1.08 14.96
CA VAL A 2 12.30 -1.38 15.53
C VAL A 2 11.21 -0.58 14.81
N LEU A 3 11.48 0.69 14.48
CA LEU A 3 10.53 1.58 13.80
C LEU A 3 10.21 1.13 12.36
N VAL A 4 11.20 0.61 11.64
CA VAL A 4 10.98 0.03 10.29
C VAL A 4 10.02 -1.17 10.39
N ARG A 5 10.22 -2.03 11.39
CA ARG A 5 9.36 -3.20 11.62
C ARG A 5 7.96 -2.79 12.05
N PHE A 6 7.86 -1.74 12.88
CA PHE A 6 6.58 -1.16 13.29
C PHE A 6 5.75 -0.68 12.10
N LEU A 7 6.37 -0.17 11.04
CA LEU A 7 5.69 0.21 9.79
C LEU A 7 5.41 -0.97 8.83
N GLY A 8 5.41 -2.20 9.34
CA GLY A 8 5.05 -3.37 8.53
C GLY A 8 6.13 -3.83 7.53
N VAL A 9 7.38 -3.36 7.66
CA VAL A 9 8.48 -3.69 6.73
C VAL A 9 9.58 -4.50 7.42
N ARG A 10 10.03 -5.58 6.79
CA ARG A 10 11.19 -6.35 7.28
C ARG A 10 12.46 -5.51 7.22
N PRO A 11 13.22 -5.33 8.33
CA PRO A 11 14.45 -4.52 8.33
C PRO A 11 15.49 -4.94 7.28
N ALA A 12 15.55 -6.24 6.94
CA ALA A 12 16.45 -6.77 5.92
C ALA A 12 16.18 -6.20 4.51
N LEU A 13 14.91 -5.87 4.18
CA LEU A 13 14.57 -5.22 2.90
C LEU A 13 15.20 -3.84 2.79
N ILE A 14 15.26 -3.09 3.89
CA ILE A 14 15.88 -1.75 3.92
C ILE A 14 17.41 -1.89 3.86
N ALA A 15 17.97 -2.86 4.57
CA ALA A 15 19.41 -3.12 4.54
C ALA A 15 19.91 -3.45 3.12
N ALA A 16 19.13 -4.16 2.32
CA ALA A 16 19.48 -4.50 0.92
C ALA A 16 19.15 -3.40 -0.10
N ALA A 17 18.27 -2.43 0.22
CA ALA A 17 17.77 -1.46 -0.75
C ALA A 17 18.78 -0.36 -1.11
N PRO A 18 18.77 0.21 -2.33
CA PRO A 18 19.60 1.38 -2.68
C PRO A 18 19.36 2.58 -1.75
N ARG A 19 20.36 3.45 -1.58
CA ARG A 19 20.32 4.60 -0.65
C ARG A 19 19.06 5.46 -0.80
N ALA A 20 18.69 5.83 -2.03
CA ALA A 20 17.49 6.62 -2.29
C ALA A 20 16.19 5.95 -1.77
N LYS A 21 16.09 4.61 -1.82
CA LYS A 21 14.95 3.87 -1.25
C LYS A 21 14.99 3.88 0.28
N ARG A 22 16.18 3.74 0.87
CA ARG A 22 16.37 3.85 2.34
C ARG A 22 15.96 5.23 2.83
N ASP A 23 16.41 6.29 2.16
CA ASP A 23 16.10 7.68 2.53
C ASP A 23 14.59 7.95 2.50
N ARG A 24 13.89 7.42 1.49
CA ARG A 24 12.43 7.50 1.43
C ARG A 24 11.75 6.83 2.62
N VAL A 25 12.17 5.61 2.97
CA VAL A 25 11.60 4.90 4.13
C VAL A 25 11.90 5.65 5.43
N MET A 26 13.11 6.17 5.59
CA MET A 26 13.47 6.99 6.75
C MET A 26 12.68 8.30 6.81
N SER A 27 12.33 8.90 5.68
CA SER A 27 11.44 10.07 5.65
C SER A 27 10.03 9.74 6.15
N ILE A 28 9.50 8.56 5.81
CA ILE A 28 8.20 8.10 6.31
C ILE A 28 8.29 7.87 7.83
N ILE A 29 9.35 7.22 8.31
CA ILE A 29 9.57 7.01 9.75
C ILE A 29 9.57 8.33 10.51
N LYS A 30 10.31 9.33 10.02
CA LYS A 30 10.33 10.67 10.63
C LYS A 30 8.94 11.33 10.66
N SER A 31 8.11 11.09 9.64
CA SER A 31 6.76 11.67 9.58
C SER A 31 5.77 11.11 10.60
N VAL A 32 6.03 9.91 11.14
CA VAL A 32 5.19 9.28 12.18
C VAL A 32 5.74 9.49 13.59
N GLU A 33 6.91 10.11 13.73
CA GLU A 33 7.47 10.45 15.04
C GLU A 33 6.83 11.73 15.61
N PRO A 34 6.82 11.89 16.94
CA PRO A 34 7.10 10.86 17.94
C PRO A 34 5.91 9.88 18.11
N LEU A 35 6.19 8.57 18.06
CA LEU A 35 5.14 7.53 18.17
C LEU A 35 4.40 7.56 19.51
N SER A 36 5.07 7.97 20.58
CA SER A 36 4.46 8.05 21.92
C SER A 36 3.22 8.94 21.94
N LEU A 37 3.21 10.02 21.16
CA LEU A 37 2.07 10.93 21.07
C LEU A 37 0.93 10.38 20.20
N ARG A 38 1.20 9.37 19.37
CA ARG A 38 0.22 8.75 18.46
C ARG A 38 -0.38 7.46 19.01
N PHE A 39 0.16 6.95 20.11
CA PHE A 39 -0.19 5.65 20.68
C PHE A 39 -1.70 5.48 20.96
N PRO A 40 -2.43 6.48 21.50
CA PRO A 40 -3.88 6.35 21.69
C PRO A 40 -4.63 6.12 20.38
N GLY A 41 -4.29 6.84 19.31
CA GLY A 41 -4.91 6.67 17.99
C GLY A 41 -4.57 5.32 17.37
N ILE A 42 -3.31 4.89 17.47
CA ILE A 42 -2.87 3.58 16.98
C ILE A 42 -3.66 2.45 17.65
N ASN A 43 -3.95 2.54 18.95
CA ASN A 43 -4.75 1.53 19.64
C ASN A 43 -6.19 1.47 19.13
N ILE A 44 -6.78 2.61 18.78
CA ILE A 44 -8.11 2.66 18.16
C ILE A 44 -8.06 1.98 16.78
N ASP A 45 -7.09 2.34 15.94
CA ASP A 45 -6.94 1.78 14.60
C ASP A 45 -6.61 0.27 14.61
N SER A 46 -5.98 -0.23 15.67
CA SER A 46 -5.58 -1.63 15.83
C SER A 46 -6.67 -2.52 16.44
N ALA A 47 -7.79 -1.95 16.86
CA ALA A 47 -8.93 -2.69 17.43
C ALA A 47 -10.22 -2.44 16.62
N PRO A 48 -10.22 -2.69 15.29
CA PRO A 48 -11.41 -2.47 14.49
C PRO A 48 -12.51 -3.47 14.85
N GLU A 49 -13.75 -3.01 14.83
CA GLU A 49 -14.91 -3.90 14.88
C GLU A 49 -15.05 -4.63 13.54
N LEU A 50 -14.84 -5.95 13.56
CA LEU A 50 -14.91 -6.76 12.35
C LEU A 50 -16.36 -7.05 11.99
N HIS A 51 -16.83 -6.40 10.93
CA HIS A 51 -18.11 -6.69 10.28
C HIS A 51 -17.90 -6.76 8.77
N GLU A 52 -18.73 -7.56 8.09
CA GLU A 52 -18.67 -7.64 6.63
C GLU A 52 -19.16 -6.32 6.03
N LEU A 53 -18.30 -5.66 5.26
CA LEU A 53 -18.65 -4.46 4.50
C LEU A 53 -19.32 -4.88 3.18
N PRO A 54 -20.32 -4.13 2.67
CA PRO A 54 -21.00 -4.43 1.42
C PRO A 54 -20.13 -4.04 0.21
N LEU A 55 -18.97 -4.68 0.06
CA LEU A 55 -17.97 -4.35 -0.94
C LEU A 55 -18.48 -4.52 -2.39
N GLU A 56 -19.50 -5.35 -2.58
CA GLU A 56 -20.19 -5.58 -3.85
C GLU A 56 -20.87 -4.32 -4.42
N VAL A 57 -21.18 -3.32 -3.58
CA VAL A 57 -21.82 -2.07 -4.02
C VAL A 57 -20.82 -1.09 -4.66
N ILE A 58 -19.52 -1.37 -4.58
CA ILE A 58 -18.48 -0.52 -5.16
C ILE A 58 -18.52 -0.66 -6.69
N THR A 59 -19.01 0.39 -7.37
CA THR A 59 -19.12 0.44 -8.84
C THR A 59 -17.89 1.02 -9.52
N ALA A 60 -17.07 1.78 -8.79
CA ALA A 60 -15.86 2.39 -9.30
C ALA A 60 -14.82 1.32 -9.69
N PRO A 61 -14.09 1.49 -10.82
CA PRO A 61 -12.96 0.63 -11.13
C PRO A 61 -11.99 0.57 -9.95
N THR A 62 -11.66 -0.63 -9.49
CA THR A 62 -10.81 -0.83 -8.32
C THR A 62 -9.56 -1.65 -8.65
N ILE A 63 -8.40 -1.19 -8.17
CA ILE A 63 -7.15 -1.96 -8.12
C ILE A 63 -6.69 -2.07 -6.66
N ILE A 64 -6.29 -3.26 -6.26
CA ILE A 64 -5.78 -3.58 -4.93
C ILE A 64 -4.35 -4.07 -5.09
N ILE A 65 -3.44 -3.52 -4.31
CA ILE A 65 -2.00 -3.84 -4.39
C ILE A 65 -1.51 -4.24 -3.01
N SER A 66 -0.87 -5.40 -2.88
CA SER A 66 -0.33 -5.89 -1.62
C SER A 66 1.04 -6.56 -1.82
N ALA A 67 1.75 -6.80 -0.72
CA ALA A 67 2.97 -7.59 -0.68
C ALA A 67 2.81 -8.76 0.29
N ARG A 68 3.26 -9.95 -0.12
CA ARG A 68 3.14 -11.18 0.68
C ARG A 68 3.92 -11.12 1.99
N ASP A 69 4.99 -10.34 2.05
CA ASP A 69 5.81 -10.16 3.24
C ASP A 69 5.49 -8.87 4.03
N ASP A 70 4.32 -8.27 3.80
CA ASP A 70 3.76 -7.23 4.65
C ASP A 70 3.54 -7.77 6.08
N LEU A 71 4.24 -7.17 7.05
CA LEU A 71 4.14 -7.58 8.45
C LEU A 71 2.84 -7.12 9.13
N PHE A 72 2.02 -6.29 8.49
CA PHE A 72 0.63 -6.05 8.89
C PHE A 72 -0.33 -7.13 8.39
N ASN A 73 0.16 -8.10 7.60
CA ASN A 73 -0.62 -9.22 7.10
C ASN A 73 -1.88 -8.77 6.34
N THR A 74 -1.74 -7.78 5.46
CA THR A 74 -2.87 -7.19 4.72
C THR A 74 -3.31 -8.04 3.51
N LEU A 75 -2.51 -9.03 3.09
CA LEU A 75 -2.80 -9.83 1.90
C LEU A 75 -4.15 -10.58 1.98
N PRO A 76 -4.53 -11.27 3.08
CA PRO A 76 -5.83 -11.92 3.18
C PRO A 76 -7.01 -10.95 3.01
N ALA A 77 -6.90 -9.74 3.58
CA ALA A 77 -7.91 -8.70 3.41
C ALA A 77 -7.96 -8.17 1.96
N ALA A 78 -6.81 -8.05 1.30
CA ALA A 78 -6.71 -7.67 -0.11
C ALA A 78 -7.35 -8.72 -1.04
N GLU A 79 -7.12 -10.02 -0.76
CA GLU A 79 -7.75 -11.14 -1.48
C GLU A 79 -9.26 -11.16 -1.27
N PHE A 80 -9.73 -10.99 -0.03
CA PHE A 80 -11.14 -10.88 0.29
C PHE A 80 -11.82 -9.73 -0.46
N ALA A 81 -11.22 -8.53 -0.41
CA ALA A 81 -11.75 -7.37 -1.10
C ALA A 81 -11.77 -7.54 -2.62
N ALA A 82 -10.72 -8.12 -3.20
CA ALA A 82 -10.65 -8.38 -4.64
C ALA A 82 -11.73 -9.38 -5.11
N ALA A 83 -12.06 -10.37 -4.29
CA ALA A 83 -13.09 -11.36 -4.58
C ALA A 83 -14.52 -10.78 -4.51
N LYS A 84 -14.74 -9.74 -3.70
CA LYS A 84 -16.07 -9.16 -3.45
C LYS A 84 -16.36 -7.94 -4.31
N ILE A 85 -15.36 -7.10 -4.61
CA ILE A 85 -15.55 -5.89 -5.42
C ILE A 85 -15.68 -6.28 -6.91
N PRO A 86 -16.77 -5.90 -7.59
CA PRO A 86 -16.98 -6.27 -8.99
C PRO A 86 -15.85 -5.78 -9.90
N ARG A 87 -15.24 -6.73 -10.63
CA ARG A 87 -14.16 -6.47 -11.60
C ARG A 87 -12.89 -5.84 -10.98
N ALA A 88 -12.69 -5.98 -9.66
CA ALA A 88 -11.46 -5.54 -9.04
C ALA A 88 -10.24 -6.30 -9.61
N LYS A 89 -9.11 -5.60 -9.69
CA LYS A 89 -7.82 -6.20 -10.05
C LYS A 89 -6.94 -6.30 -8.82
N LEU A 90 -6.39 -7.47 -8.56
CA LEU A 90 -5.42 -7.70 -7.48
C LEU A 90 -4.01 -7.85 -8.07
N VAL A 91 -3.05 -7.12 -7.49
CA VAL A 91 -1.62 -7.26 -7.78
C VAL A 91 -0.90 -7.58 -6.49
N VAL A 92 -0.20 -8.72 -6.46
CA VAL A 92 0.54 -9.18 -5.28
C VAL A 92 2.02 -9.30 -5.63
N TYR A 93 2.86 -8.64 -4.84
CA TYR A 93 4.32 -8.80 -4.92
C TYR A 93 4.80 -9.78 -3.85
N ASP A 94 5.84 -10.56 -4.14
CA ASP A 94 6.43 -11.48 -3.15
C ASP A 94 7.14 -10.73 -2.02
N THR A 95 7.72 -9.56 -2.34
CA THR A 95 8.49 -8.76 -1.37
C THR A 95 8.18 -7.28 -1.48
N GLY A 96 8.34 -6.58 -0.37
CA GLY A 96 8.27 -5.12 -0.28
C GLY A 96 7.78 -4.62 1.08
N GLY A 97 7.23 -5.50 1.91
CA GLY A 97 6.55 -5.14 3.14
C GLY A 97 5.37 -4.20 2.88
N HIS A 98 4.83 -3.63 3.95
CA HIS A 98 3.70 -2.70 3.87
C HIS A 98 3.94 -1.50 2.93
N LEU A 99 5.18 -0.98 2.90
CA LEU A 99 5.53 0.20 2.11
C LEU A 99 5.92 -0.12 0.65
N LEU A 100 5.78 -1.38 0.22
CA LEU A 100 6.12 -1.86 -1.13
C LEU A 100 7.56 -1.47 -1.54
N VAL A 101 8.50 -1.55 -0.60
CA VAL A 101 9.91 -1.17 -0.80
C VAL A 101 10.52 -2.04 -1.87
N GLY A 102 11.04 -1.43 -2.94
CA GLY A 102 11.56 -2.18 -4.07
C GLY A 102 10.67 -2.05 -5.30
N GLN A 103 9.35 -2.08 -5.11
CA GLN A 103 8.32 -2.25 -6.15
C GLN A 103 7.82 -0.93 -6.75
N GLN A 104 8.47 0.20 -6.47
CA GLN A 104 7.93 1.53 -6.82
C GLN A 104 7.66 1.72 -8.32
N GLN A 105 8.52 1.16 -9.19
CA GLN A 105 8.32 1.26 -10.64
C GLN A 105 7.16 0.37 -11.10
N ASP A 106 7.13 -0.86 -10.60
CA ASP A 106 6.11 -1.84 -10.96
C ASP A 106 4.72 -1.41 -10.47
N VAL A 107 4.62 -0.87 -9.26
CA VAL A 107 3.40 -0.27 -8.71
C VAL A 107 2.93 0.90 -9.58
N ARG A 108 3.84 1.80 -9.97
CA ARG A 108 3.48 2.93 -10.86
C ARG A 108 2.99 2.44 -12.22
N MET A 109 3.64 1.43 -12.78
CA MET A 109 3.25 0.85 -14.06
C MET A 109 1.88 0.17 -13.94
N ALA A 110 1.65 -0.63 -12.90
CA ALA A 110 0.36 -1.26 -12.63
C ALA A 110 -0.78 -0.24 -12.50
N VAL A 111 -0.56 0.84 -11.74
CA VAL A 111 -1.54 1.93 -11.60
C VAL A 111 -1.78 2.65 -12.93
N ARG A 112 -0.73 2.97 -13.70
CA ARG A 112 -0.88 3.61 -15.02
C ARG A 112 -1.67 2.74 -16.00
N THR A 113 -1.32 1.46 -16.10
CA THR A 113 -2.01 0.49 -16.95
C THR A 113 -3.46 0.33 -16.52
N PHE A 114 -3.71 0.33 -15.21
CA PHE A 114 -5.07 0.28 -14.66
C PHE A 114 -5.90 1.50 -15.06
N LEU A 115 -5.36 2.71 -14.87
CA LEU A 115 -6.04 3.95 -15.24
C LEU A 115 -6.30 4.05 -16.74
N ALA A 116 -5.33 3.66 -17.58
CA ALA A 116 -5.50 3.61 -19.03
C ALA A 116 -6.60 2.63 -19.44
N GLY A 117 -6.61 1.43 -18.87
CA GLY A 117 -7.67 0.44 -19.11
C GLY A 117 -9.05 0.87 -18.60
N ALA A 118 -9.12 1.79 -17.64
CA ALA A 118 -10.36 2.39 -17.16
C ALA A 118 -10.80 3.64 -17.96
N GLY A 119 -10.01 4.07 -18.96
CA GLY A 119 -10.29 5.28 -19.74
C GLY A 119 -10.02 6.59 -18.97
N LEU A 120 -9.25 6.54 -17.88
CA LEU A 120 -8.98 7.66 -16.97
C LEU A 120 -7.59 8.29 -17.17
N THR A 121 -6.95 8.06 -18.31
CA THR A 121 -5.71 8.77 -18.65
C THR A 121 -6.00 10.22 -19.01
N PRO A 122 -5.26 11.20 -18.46
CA PRO A 122 -5.31 12.56 -18.96
C PRO A 122 -4.97 12.53 -20.45
N SER A 123 -5.80 13.15 -21.28
CA SER A 123 -5.41 13.49 -22.65
C SER A 123 -4.09 14.28 -22.58
N SER A 124 -3.18 14.00 -23.51
CA SER A 124 -1.86 14.65 -23.62
C SER A 124 -1.90 16.17 -23.86
N ASP A 125 -3.09 16.78 -23.83
CA ASP A 125 -3.37 18.18 -24.18
C ASP A 125 -3.48 19.14 -22.98
N SER A 126 -3.23 18.70 -21.75
CA SER A 126 -3.17 19.65 -20.62
C SER A 126 -1.78 20.30 -20.53
N PRO A 127 -1.65 21.64 -20.64
CA PRO A 127 -0.38 22.32 -20.44
C PRO A 127 0.10 22.08 -19.02
N ARG A 128 1.39 21.76 -18.85
CA ARG A 128 2.04 21.79 -17.55
C ARG A 128 1.90 23.21 -16.97
N GLN A 129 1.10 23.36 -15.92
CA GLN A 129 1.15 24.51 -15.02
C GLN A 129 2.26 24.31 -14.00
#